data_AF-A0A1S1L8I5-F1
#
_entry.id   AF-A0A1S1L8I5-F1
#
_cell.length_a   1.000
_cell.length_b   1.000
_cell.length_c   1.000
_cell.angle_alpha   90.00
_cell.angle_beta   90.00
_cell.angle_gamma   90.00
#
_symmetry.space_group_name_H-M   'P 1'
#
loop_
_entity.id
_entity.type
_entity.pdbx_description
1 polymer ?
#
loop_
_entity_poly.entity_id
_entity_poly.type
_entity_poly.pdbx_seq_one_letter_code
_entity_poly.pdbx_strand_id
1 'polypeptide(L)'
;MKLHENVIGITSRGRQGDLRQAQYYQALLDELRTHTSLELTGFRLALERRRKNGALNTTRLQQLIAAKQAELITLDRLIDALSERFPTSMDLIADDDDAQSSNPADIQHPHHPNLSRAGGG
;
A
#
# COMPACT_ATOMS: atom_id res chain seq x y z
N MET A 1 30.24 -7.03 -33.08
CA MET A 1 29.90 -6.17 -31.91
C MET A 1 28.61 -6.68 -31.29
N LYS A 2 28.66 -7.29 -30.10
CA LYS A 2 27.52 -7.66 -29.27
C LYS A 2 27.81 -7.17 -27.84
N LEU A 3 27.37 -5.95 -27.52
CA LEU A 3 27.56 -5.33 -26.20
C LEU A 3 26.24 -5.02 -25.47
N HIS A 4 25.10 -5.35 -26.07
CA HIS A 4 23.80 -4.93 -25.52
C HIS A 4 23.23 -5.89 -24.47
N GLU A 5 23.68 -7.15 -24.43
CA GLU A 5 23.10 -8.17 -23.54
C GLU A 5 23.68 -8.13 -22.12
N ASN A 6 24.90 -7.64 -21.96
CA ASN A 6 25.61 -7.66 -20.67
C ASN A 6 25.27 -6.44 -19.77
N VAL A 7 24.96 -5.28 -20.36
CA VAL A 7 24.61 -4.07 -19.61
C VAL A 7 23.26 -4.22 -18.91
N ILE A 8 22.31 -4.92 -19.55
CA ILE A 8 20.96 -5.17 -19.01
C ILE A 8 21.01 -6.09 -17.78
N GLY A 9 21.94 -7.05 -17.75
CA GLY A 9 22.12 -7.95 -16.61
C GLY A 9 22.70 -7.26 -15.36
N ILE A 10 23.51 -6.22 -15.53
CA ILE A 10 24.12 -5.45 -14.44
C ILE A 10 23.12 -4.43 -13.87
N THR A 11 22.36 -3.75 -14.74
CA THR A 11 21.32 -2.79 -14.32
C THR A 11 20.13 -3.48 -13.65
N SER A 12 19.75 -4.68 -14.11
CA SER A 12 18.70 -5.50 -13.49
C SER A 12 19.09 -5.99 -12.09
N ARG A 13 20.33 -6.47 -11.90
CA ARG A 13 20.82 -6.89 -10.56
C ARG A 13 21.00 -5.73 -9.60
N GLY A 14 21.47 -4.58 -10.08
CA GLY A 14 21.56 -3.33 -9.30
C GLY A 14 20.19 -2.90 -8.79
N ARG A 15 19.20 -2.82 -9.68
CA ARG A 15 17.81 -2.49 -9.33
C ARG A 15 17.20 -3.44 -8.30
N GLN A 16 17.48 -4.75 -8.40
CA GLN A 16 17.00 -5.72 -7.41
C GLN A 16 17.69 -5.57 -6.04
N GLY A 17 18.97 -5.16 -6.02
CA GLY A 17 19.69 -4.79 -4.81
C GLY A 17 19.07 -3.56 -4.14
N ASP A 18 18.84 -2.50 -4.94
CA ASP A 18 18.22 -1.26 -4.47
C ASP A 18 16.81 -1.50 -3.91
N LEU A 19 16.01 -2.37 -4.54
CA LEU A 19 14.68 -2.73 -4.07
C LEU A 19 14.72 -3.42 -2.69
N ARG A 20 15.61 -4.40 -2.50
CA ARG A 20 15.77 -5.08 -1.19
C ARG A 20 16.22 -4.11 -0.11
N GLN A 21 17.10 -3.18 -0.46
CA GLN A 21 17.57 -2.16 0.47
C GLN A 21 16.45 -1.16 0.82
N ALA A 22 15.63 -0.78 -0.15
CA ALA A 22 14.44 0.04 0.08
C ALA A 22 13.45 -0.67 1.03
N GLN A 23 13.16 -1.95 0.80
CA GLN A 23 12.30 -2.75 1.70
C GLN A 23 12.86 -2.81 3.14
N TYR A 24 14.17 -2.97 3.29
CA TYR A 24 14.83 -2.95 4.59
C TYR A 24 14.65 -1.60 5.30
N TYR A 25 14.90 -0.49 4.60
CA TYR A 25 14.71 0.84 5.19
C TYR A 25 13.26 1.17 5.47
N GLN A 26 12.32 0.69 4.66
CA GLN A 26 10.89 0.84 4.91
C GLN A 26 10.50 0.18 6.24
N ALA A 27 10.91 -1.08 6.45
CA ALA A 27 10.66 -1.78 7.71
C ALA A 27 11.28 -1.06 8.92
N LEU A 28 12.50 -0.53 8.78
CA LEU A 28 13.17 0.24 9.83
C LEU A 28 12.43 1.56 10.14
N LEU A 29 11.96 2.27 9.11
CA LEU A 29 11.20 3.50 9.27
C LEU A 29 9.84 3.24 9.93
N ASP A 30 9.18 2.13 9.59
CA ASP A 30 7.92 1.71 10.23
C ASP A 30 8.10 1.36 11.71
N GLU A 31 9.19 0.67 12.06
CA GLU A 31 9.55 0.38 13.45
C GLU A 31 9.79 1.69 14.22
N LEU A 32 10.58 2.60 13.65
CA LEU A 32 10.87 3.89 14.27
C LEU A 32 9.60 4.74 14.43
N ARG A 33 8.72 4.76 13.43
CA ARG A 33 7.42 5.43 13.49
C ARG A 33 6.56 4.88 14.62
N THR A 34 6.52 3.57 14.78
CA THR A 34 5.79 2.89 15.86
C THR A 34 6.33 3.29 17.23
N HIS A 35 7.64 3.26 17.40
CA HIS A 35 8.31 3.66 18.64
C HIS A 35 8.03 5.14 18.99
N THR A 36 8.23 6.04 18.03
CA THR A 36 8.01 7.48 18.22
C THR A 36 6.55 7.81 18.54
N SER A 37 5.60 7.07 17.96
CA SER A 37 4.16 7.18 18.28
C SER A 37 3.84 6.76 19.72
N LEU A 38 4.48 5.68 20.20
CA LEU A 38 4.34 5.23 21.58
C LEU A 38 4.89 6.27 22.57
N GLU A 39 6.08 6.81 22.30
CA GLU A 39 6.69 7.87 23.13
C GLU A 39 5.81 9.13 23.18
N LEU A 40 5.28 9.56 22.02
CA LEU A 40 4.37 10.70 21.93
C LEU A 40 3.12 10.47 22.79
N THR A 41 2.55 9.28 22.73
CA THR A 41 1.40 8.89 23.56
C THR A 41 1.75 8.95 25.05
N GLY A 42 2.92 8.44 25.44
CA GLY A 42 3.45 8.54 26.80
C GLY A 42 3.58 9.98 27.29
N PHE A 43 4.15 10.88 26.49
CA PHE A 43 4.27 12.29 26.86
C PHE A 43 2.92 13.01 26.96
N ARG A 44 1.97 12.69 26.08
CA ARG A 44 0.60 13.22 26.16
C ARG A 44 -0.10 12.81 27.45
N LEU A 45 -0.01 11.53 27.81
CA LEU A 45 -0.56 11.03 29.08
C LEU A 45 0.10 11.68 30.29
N ALA A 46 1.43 11.83 30.28
CA ALA A 46 2.16 12.51 31.35
C ALA A 46 1.74 13.98 31.49
N LEU A 47 1.53 14.68 30.37
CA LEU A 47 1.07 16.07 30.35
C LEU A 47 -0.34 16.18 30.93
N GLU A 48 -1.25 15.29 30.53
CA GLU A 48 -2.62 15.27 31.04
C GLU A 48 -2.66 15.02 32.54
N ARG A 49 -1.89 14.05 33.05
CA ARG A 49 -1.76 13.78 34.49
C ARG A 49 -1.25 15.01 35.25
N ARG A 50 -0.23 15.70 34.72
CA ARG A 50 0.31 16.92 35.34
C ARG A 50 -0.72 18.05 35.36
N ARG A 51 -1.49 18.22 34.29
CA ARG A 51 -2.57 19.21 34.22
C ARG A 51 -3.66 18.93 35.25
N LYS A 52 -4.10 17.68 35.38
CA LYS A 52 -5.08 17.25 36.39
C LYS A 52 -4.59 17.50 37.82
N ASN A 53 -3.29 17.36 38.06
CA ASN A 53 -2.68 17.58 39.37
C ASN A 53 -2.32 19.07 39.63
N GLY A 54 -2.71 20.01 38.75
CA GLY A 54 -2.46 21.44 38.94
C GLY A 54 -1.01 21.89 38.76
N ALA A 55 -0.17 21.09 38.09
CA ALA A 55 1.23 21.45 37.89
C ALA A 55 1.38 22.65 36.94
N LEU A 56 2.06 23.70 37.41
CA LEU A 56 2.24 24.95 36.67
C LEU A 56 3.31 24.84 35.55
N ASN A 57 4.32 23.98 35.72
CA ASN A 57 5.41 23.83 34.74
C ASN A 57 5.23 22.57 33.88
N THR A 58 4.66 22.77 32.69
CA THR A 58 4.43 21.71 31.69
C THR A 58 5.17 21.93 30.37
N THR A 59 5.93 23.03 30.26
CA THR A 59 6.61 23.47 29.02
C THR A 59 7.52 22.39 28.43
N ARG A 60 8.29 21.69 29.26
CA ARG A 60 9.18 20.62 28.80
C ARG A 60 8.41 19.47 28.14
N LEU A 61 7.26 19.08 28.69
CA LEU A 61 6.43 18.02 28.08
C LEU A 61 5.82 18.48 26.77
N GLN A 62 5.39 19.75 26.69
CA GLN A 62 4.87 20.33 25.46
C GLN A 62 5.94 20.38 24.36
N GLN A 63 7.18 20.75 24.71
CA GLN A 63 8.31 20.73 23.78
C GLN A 63 8.64 19.31 23.30
N LEU A 64 8.63 18.32 24.20
CA LEU A 64 8.84 16.91 23.83
C LEU A 64 7.74 16.38 22.91
N ILE A 65 6.48 16.74 23.17
CA ILE A 65 5.34 16.41 22.30
C ILE A 65 5.54 17.02 20.91
N ALA A 66 5.88 18.31 20.83
CA ALA A 66 6.10 18.98 19.55
C ALA A 66 7.27 18.37 18.77
N ALA A 67 8.37 18.05 19.46
CA ALA A 67 9.52 17.38 18.85
C ALA A 67 9.14 16.01 18.28
N LYS A 68 8.42 15.18 19.05
CA LYS A 68 7.98 13.86 18.59
C LYS A 68 6.96 13.92 17.46
N GLN A 69 6.11 14.94 17.44
CA GLN A 69 5.22 15.19 16.30
C GLN A 69 5.99 15.55 15.02
N ALA A 70 7.00 16.43 15.12
CA ALA A 70 7.84 16.77 13.98
C ALA A 70 8.64 15.56 13.47
N GLU A 71 9.10 14.71 14.38
CA GLU A 71 9.77 13.44 14.06
C GLU A 71 8.83 12.52 13.27
N LEU A 72 7.60 12.29 13.74
CA LEU A 72 6.60 11.48 13.02
C LEU A 72 6.32 12.00 11.61
N ILE A 73 6.11 13.31 11.47
CA ILE A 73 5.88 13.93 10.14
C ILE A 73 7.06 13.67 9.21
N THR A 74 8.29 13.69 9.75
CA THR A 74 9.49 13.42 8.96
C THR A 74 9.55 11.95 8.55
N LEU A 75 9.22 11.02 9.46
CA LEU A 75 9.18 9.59 9.16
C LEU A 75 8.12 9.27 8.10
N ASP A 76 6.91 9.82 8.23
CA ASP A 76 5.84 9.66 7.24
C ASP A 76 6.33 10.10 5.84
N ARG A 77 6.95 11.28 5.74
CA ARG A 77 7.50 11.78 4.46
C ARG A 77 8.61 10.89 3.89
N LEU A 78 9.45 10.31 4.73
CA LEU A 78 10.52 9.42 4.28
C LEU A 78 9.95 8.10 3.78
N ILE A 79 8.93 7.56 4.44
CA ILE A 79 8.21 6.36 4.02
C ILE A 79 7.53 6.59 2.67
N ASP A 80 6.81 7.71 2.53
CA ASP A 80 6.14 8.09 1.28
C ASP A 80 7.14 8.23 0.13
N ALA A 81 8.23 8.97 0.34
CA ALA A 81 9.25 9.18 -0.68
C ALA A 81 9.97 7.89 -1.08
N LEU A 82 10.18 6.97 -0.13
CA LEU A 82 10.80 5.68 -0.40
C LEU A 82 9.85 4.78 -1.22
N SER A 83 8.55 4.82 -0.89
CA SER A 83 7.50 4.07 -1.58
C SER A 83 7.27 4.59 -3.00
N GLU A 84 7.27 5.91 -3.21
CA GLU A 84 7.17 6.55 -4.54
C GLU A 84 8.36 6.17 -5.43
N ARG A 85 9.57 6.14 -4.86
CA ARG A 85 10.80 5.84 -5.62
C ARG A 85 10.94 4.37 -5.96
N PHE A 86 10.46 3.48 -5.09
CA PHE A 86 10.52 2.03 -5.26
C PHE A 86 9.14 1.42 -5.12
N PRO A 87 8.25 1.62 -6.13
CA PRO A 87 6.93 1.04 -6.10
C PRO A 87 7.08 -0.48 -6.01
N THR A 88 6.71 -1.04 -4.86
CA THR A 88 6.63 -2.48 -4.69
C THR A 88 5.57 -2.97 -5.67
N SER A 89 5.94 -3.87 -6.58
CA SER A 89 5.12 -4.35 -7.70
C SER A 89 3.77 -4.99 -7.31
N MET A 90 3.36 -4.96 -6.03
CA MET A 90 2.03 -5.38 -5.57
C MET A 90 0.91 -4.40 -5.98
N ASP A 91 1.19 -3.12 -6.19
CA ASP A 91 0.16 -2.15 -6.61
C ASP A 91 -0.17 -2.21 -8.11
N LEU A 92 0.62 -2.93 -8.92
CA LEU A 92 0.41 -3.05 -10.38
C LEU A 92 -0.41 -4.28 -10.80
N ILE A 93 -0.93 -5.07 -9.85
CA ILE A 93 -1.75 -6.27 -10.15
C ILE A 93 -3.26 -5.96 -10.07
N ALA A 94 -3.66 -4.74 -9.69
CA ALA A 94 -5.06 -4.40 -9.42
C ALA A 94 -5.90 -3.94 -10.63
N ASP A 95 -5.35 -3.85 -11.86
CA ASP A 95 -6.03 -3.15 -12.98
C ASP A 95 -6.25 -3.97 -14.26
N ASP A 96 -6.07 -5.30 -14.27
CA ASP A 96 -6.13 -6.10 -15.52
C ASP A 96 -7.11 -7.29 -15.53
N ASP A 97 -8.14 -7.30 -14.67
CA ASP A 97 -9.10 -8.43 -14.58
C ASP A 97 -10.58 -8.07 -14.86
N ASP A 98 -10.82 -7.04 -15.69
CA ASP A 98 -12.18 -6.66 -16.13
C ASP A 98 -12.27 -6.47 -17.66
N ALA A 99 -11.92 -7.50 -18.45
CA ALA A 99 -12.27 -7.54 -19.88
C ALA A 99 -12.22 -8.94 -20.51
N GLN A 100 -13.06 -9.88 -20.08
CA GLN A 100 -13.60 -10.90 -21.00
C GLN A 100 -15.13 -10.88 -20.98
N SER A 101 -15.65 -9.86 -21.67
CA SER A 101 -17.04 -9.75 -22.09
C SER A 101 -17.43 -10.96 -22.94
N SER A 102 -18.50 -11.63 -22.49
CA SER A 102 -19.18 -12.75 -23.13
C SER A 102 -19.48 -12.51 -24.61
N ASN A 103 -19.04 -13.44 -25.45
CA ASN A 103 -19.36 -13.48 -26.88
C ASN A 103 -20.85 -13.83 -27.08
N PRO A 104 -21.70 -12.99 -27.71
CA PRO A 104 -23.11 -13.29 -27.92
C PRO A 104 -23.30 -13.84 -29.34
N ALA A 105 -23.04 -15.13 -29.55
CA ALA A 105 -23.19 -15.73 -30.87
C ALA A 105 -23.72 -17.17 -30.84
N ASP A 106 -24.64 -17.49 -29.94
CA ASP A 106 -25.42 -18.75 -30.01
C ASP A 106 -26.88 -18.52 -29.63
N ILE A 107 -27.64 -17.95 -30.57
CA ILE A 107 -29.10 -18.09 -30.63
C ILE A 107 -29.41 -18.89 -31.90
N GLN A 108 -29.34 -20.21 -31.81
CA GLN A 108 -29.94 -21.12 -32.79
C GLN A 108 -31.38 -21.42 -32.37
N HIS A 109 -32.31 -20.66 -32.94
CA HIS A 109 -33.71 -21.05 -33.07
C HIS A 109 -33.85 -22.10 -34.17
N PRO A 110 -34.57 -23.22 -33.96
CA PRO A 110 -35.18 -23.96 -35.03
C PRO A 110 -36.68 -23.62 -35.12
N HIS A 111 -37.07 -23.03 -36.25
CA HIS A 111 -38.47 -22.87 -36.67
C HIS A 111 -38.94 -24.08 -37.48
N HIS A 112 -40.02 -24.71 -36.98
CA HIS A 112 -41.14 -25.33 -37.71
C HIS A 112 -40.94 -26.68 -38.45
N PRO A 113 -42.04 -27.34 -38.89
CA PRO A 113 -43.27 -27.69 -38.18
C PRO A 113 -43.67 -29.16 -38.46
N ASN A 114 -44.66 -29.74 -37.74
CA ASN A 114 -45.61 -30.59 -38.45
C ASN A 114 -46.97 -30.74 -37.76
N LEU A 115 -47.96 -30.82 -38.64
CA LEU A 115 -49.40 -30.81 -38.46
C LEU A 115 -49.95 -32.17 -37.99
N SER A 116 -51.12 -32.08 -37.36
CA SER A 116 -52.30 -32.95 -37.55
C SER A 116 -52.44 -34.26 -36.77
N ARG A 117 -53.44 -34.24 -35.87
CA ARG A 117 -54.77 -34.87 -36.06
C ARG A 117 -55.06 -36.23 -35.37
N ALA A 118 -56.12 -36.16 -34.55
CA ALA A 118 -57.25 -37.09 -34.34
C ALA A 118 -57.19 -38.26 -33.34
N GLY A 119 -58.28 -38.34 -32.56
CA GLY A 119 -58.93 -39.56 -32.02
C GLY A 119 -58.31 -40.09 -30.73
N GLY A 120 -59.02 -40.35 -29.63
CA GLY A 120 -60.39 -40.85 -29.49
C GLY A 120 -60.30 -42.29 -28.97
N GLY A 121 -60.73 -42.51 -27.73
CA GLY A 121 -60.75 -43.81 -27.05
C GLY A 121 -60.74 -43.66 -25.54
#